data_AF-A0A935TV26-F1
#
_entry.id   AF-A0A935TV26-F1
#
_cell.length_a   1.000
_cell.length_b   1.000
_cell.length_c   1.000
_cell.angle_alpha   90.00
_cell.angle_beta   90.00
_cell.angle_gamma   90.00
#
_symmetry.space_group_name_H-M   'P 1'
#
loop_
_entity.id
_entity.type
_entity.pdbx_description
1 polymer ?
#
loop_
_entity_poly.entity_id
_entity_poly.type
_entity_poly.pdbx_seq_one_letter_code
_entity_poly.pdbx_strand_id
1 'polypeptide(L)'
;MDLKLPITIISELSEGEVRATGELDLASGEIRKVQYQDYDLESQGLPAEREDYEFTLGVLSSGTREVEFRVEVDAMAGTYSVTPSELLELKGRAAKLFTQAPPRNTH
;
A
#
# COMPACT_ATOMS: atom_id res chain seq x y z
N MET A 1 16.37 12.68 -3.26
CA MET A 1 15.96 11.59 -4.16
C MET A 1 14.49 11.34 -3.89
N ASP A 2 13.63 11.78 -4.80
CA ASP A 2 12.17 11.60 -4.71
C ASP A 2 11.78 10.20 -5.17
N LEU A 3 11.95 9.22 -4.28
CA LEU A 3 11.64 7.82 -4.61
C LEU A 3 10.16 7.57 -4.31
N LYS A 4 9.34 7.69 -5.36
CA LYS A 4 7.90 7.42 -5.32
C LYS A 4 7.65 6.08 -6.01
N LEU A 5 6.94 5.17 -5.35
CA LEU A 5 6.70 3.81 -5.85
C LEU A 5 5.20 3.55 -6.00
N PRO A 6 4.77 2.94 -7.11
CA PRO A 6 3.40 2.45 -7.23
C PRO A 6 3.17 1.30 -6.25
N ILE A 7 2.03 1.31 -5.58
CA ILE A 7 1.59 0.28 -4.65
C ILE A 7 0.13 -0.07 -4.89
N THR A 8 -0.25 -1.28 -4.52
CA THR A 8 -1.66 -1.66 -4.31
C THR A 8 -2.01 -1.37 -2.86
N ILE A 9 -3.23 -0.89 -2.62
CA ILE A 9 -3.78 -0.66 -1.29
C ILE A 9 -5.00 -1.58 -1.15
N ILE A 10 -5.08 -2.31 -0.05
CA ILE A 10 -6.15 -3.25 0.21
C ILE A 10 -6.73 -2.87 1.57
N SER A 11 -7.97 -2.41 1.59
CA SER A 11 -8.73 -2.20 2.82
C SER A 11 -9.52 -3.45 3.11
N GLU A 12 -9.11 -4.18 4.14
CA GLU A 12 -9.76 -5.39 4.63
C GLU A 12 -10.99 -5.01 5.46
N LEU A 13 -12.09 -5.66 5.14
CA LEU A 13 -13.37 -5.55 5.81
C LEU A 13 -13.77 -6.95 6.32
N SER A 14 -14.60 -7.02 7.35
CA SER A 14 -15.07 -8.32 7.87
C SER A 14 -15.78 -9.18 6.81
N GLU A 15 -16.39 -8.53 5.81
CA GLU A 15 -17.03 -9.20 4.67
C GLU A 15 -16.47 -8.72 3.32
N GLY A 16 -15.15 -8.83 3.14
CA GLY A 16 -14.48 -8.66 1.86
C GLY A 16 -13.34 -7.65 1.88
N GLU A 17 -12.98 -7.12 0.71
CA GLU A 17 -11.87 -6.18 0.58
C GLU A 17 -12.21 -5.11 -0.46
N VAL A 18 -11.68 -3.91 -0.24
CA VAL A 18 -11.71 -2.82 -1.22
C VAL A 18 -10.29 -2.59 -1.71
N ARG A 19 -10.10 -2.67 -3.02
CA ARG A 19 -8.79 -2.46 -3.65
C ARG A 19 -8.65 -1.06 -4.21
N ALA A 20 -7.46 -0.51 -4.05
CA ALA A 20 -7.03 0.73 -4.69
C ALA A 20 -5.59 0.62 -5.17
N THR A 21 -5.16 1.57 -5.98
CA THR A 21 -3.76 1.81 -6.30
C THR A 21 -3.33 3.15 -5.75
N GLY A 22 -2.05 3.33 -5.47
CA GLY A 22 -1.51 4.59 -4.98
C GLY A 22 -0.01 4.72 -5.24
N GLU A 23 0.53 5.87 -4.86
CA GLU A 23 1.94 6.21 -4.99
C GLU A 23 2.50 6.48 -3.59
N LEU A 24 3.35 5.58 -3.10
CA LEU A 24 4.06 5.72 -1.83
C LEU A 24 5.31 6.58 -2.00
N ASP A 25 5.39 7.68 -1.26
CA ASP A 25 6.60 8.46 -1.12
C ASP A 25 7.49 7.83 -0.04
N LEU A 26 8.61 7.21 -0.45
CA LEU A 26 9.49 6.54 0.51
C LEU A 26 10.25 7.53 1.40
N ALA A 27 10.32 8.83 1.09
CA ALA A 27 10.99 9.77 1.99
C ALA A 27 10.12 10.08 3.22
N SER A 28 8.82 10.25 3.02
CA SER A 28 7.86 10.69 4.03
C SER A 28 6.96 9.59 4.60
N GLY A 29 6.70 8.52 3.84
CA GLY A 29 5.70 7.51 4.16
C GLY A 29 4.28 7.90 3.71
N GLU A 30 4.10 9.07 3.09
CA GLU A 30 2.80 9.50 2.58
C GLU A 30 2.41 8.70 1.33
N ILE A 31 1.13 8.36 1.22
CA ILE A 31 0.56 7.70 0.05
C ILE A 31 -0.39 8.67 -0.65
N ARG A 32 -0.13 8.91 -1.94
CA ARG A 32 -0.86 9.87 -2.77
C ARG A 32 -1.49 9.20 -3.98
N LYS A 33 -2.32 9.95 -4.71
CA LYS A 33 -2.97 9.53 -5.96
C LYS A 33 -3.75 8.21 -5.80
N VAL A 34 -4.42 8.06 -4.66
CA VAL A 34 -5.23 6.87 -4.37
C VAL A 34 -6.37 6.77 -5.37
N GLN A 35 -6.48 5.64 -6.06
CA GLN A 35 -7.51 5.35 -7.05
C GLN A 35 -8.14 4.01 -6.74
N TYR A 36 -9.41 4.03 -6.37
CA TYR A 36 -10.16 2.83 -6.05
C TYR A 36 -10.57 2.05 -7.31
N GLN A 37 -10.65 0.73 -7.16
CA GLN A 37 -11.11 -0.19 -8.18
C GLN A 37 -12.51 -0.66 -7.82
N ASP A 38 -13.47 -0.49 -8.73
CA ASP A 38 -14.86 -0.92 -8.57
C ASP A 38 -15.56 -0.44 -7.27
N TYR A 39 -15.09 0.68 -6.71
CA TYR A 39 -15.60 1.26 -5.47
C TYR A 39 -15.89 2.75 -5.66
N ASP A 40 -17.12 3.14 -5.35
CA ASP A 40 -17.60 4.51 -5.52
C ASP A 40 -17.40 5.30 -4.22
N LEU A 41 -16.28 6.02 -4.18
CA LEU A 41 -15.91 6.85 -3.04
C LEU A 41 -16.94 7.97 -2.77
N GLU A 42 -17.59 8.51 -3.80
CA GLU A 42 -18.52 9.63 -3.64
C GLU A 42 -19.82 9.18 -2.98
N SER A 43 -20.29 7.96 -3.29
CA SER A 43 -21.52 7.43 -2.69
C SER A 43 -21.30 6.59 -1.44
N GLN A 44 -20.14 5.95 -1.28
CA GLN A 44 -19.87 5.01 -0.19
C GLN A 44 -18.93 5.55 0.90
N GLY A 45 -18.28 6.71 0.70
CA GLY A 45 -17.28 7.23 1.63
C GLY A 45 -15.98 6.42 1.60
N LEU A 46 -15.05 6.67 2.52
CA LEU A 46 -13.81 5.90 2.60
C LEU A 46 -14.08 4.51 3.19
N PRO A 47 -13.38 3.45 2.75
CA PRO A 47 -13.52 2.13 3.36
C PRO A 47 -13.24 2.13 4.86
N ALA A 48 -12.32 2.98 5.32
CA ALA A 48 -11.97 3.13 6.74
C ALA A 48 -13.06 3.80 7.60
N GLU A 49 -14.10 4.37 7.00
CA GLU A 49 -15.25 4.93 7.71
C GLU A 49 -16.36 3.89 7.94
N ARG A 50 -16.24 2.71 7.33
CA ARG A 50 -17.23 1.65 7.47
C ARG A 50 -17.13 0.96 8.83
N GLU A 51 -18.27 0.51 9.34
CA GLU A 51 -18.34 -0.20 10.62
C GLU A 51 -17.68 -1.59 10.59
N ASP A 52 -17.58 -2.22 9.43
CA ASP A 52 -16.94 -3.52 9.21
C ASP A 52 -15.46 -3.41 8.81
N TYR A 53 -14.86 -2.22 8.88
CA TYR A 53 -13.44 -2.03 8.59
C TYR A 53 -12.54 -2.70 9.64
N GLU A 54 -11.54 -3.44 9.17
CA GLU A 54 -10.56 -4.09 10.05
C GLU A 54 -9.19 -3.40 10.00
N PHE A 55 -8.59 -3.32 8.81
CA PHE A 55 -7.28 -2.67 8.61
C PHE A 55 -7.00 -2.41 7.12
N THR A 56 -5.93 -1.66 6.84
CA THR A 56 -5.45 -1.44 5.47
C THR A 56 -4.01 -1.92 5.31
N LEU A 57 -3.75 -2.61 4.21
CA LEU A 57 -2.43 -3.05 3.78
C LEU A 57 -2.00 -2.34 2.51
N GLY A 58 -0.69 -2.15 2.37
CA GLY A 58 -0.05 -1.76 1.13
C GLY A 58 0.76 -2.94 0.59
N VAL A 59 0.74 -3.13 -0.72
CA VAL A 59 1.53 -4.15 -1.42
C VAL A 59 2.45 -3.46 -2.40
N LEU A 60 3.76 -3.68 -2.23
CA LEU A 60 4.78 -3.28 -3.19
C LEU A 60 5.27 -4.50 -3.97
N SER A 61 5.09 -4.48 -5.29
CA SER A 61 5.43 -5.61 -6.16
C SER A 61 6.59 -5.27 -7.10
N SER A 62 7.48 -6.24 -7.35
CA SER A 62 8.52 -6.18 -8.39
C SER A 62 8.73 -7.55 -9.01
N GLY A 63 8.24 -7.72 -10.23
CA GLY A 63 8.22 -9.02 -10.91
C GLY A 63 7.30 -10.00 -10.19
N THR A 64 7.82 -11.14 -9.76
CA THR A 64 7.07 -12.19 -9.05
C THR A 64 7.16 -12.07 -7.53
N ARG A 65 7.69 -10.96 -7.01
CA ARG A 65 7.91 -10.75 -5.57
C ARG A 65 7.07 -9.60 -5.08
N GLU A 66 6.52 -9.77 -3.88
CA GLU A 66 5.65 -8.80 -3.24
C GLU A 66 6.09 -8.61 -1.78
N VAL A 67 5.92 -7.38 -1.28
CA VAL A 67 6.11 -7.03 0.12
C VAL A 67 4.86 -6.32 0.60
N GLU A 68 4.23 -6.91 1.60
CA GLU A 68 3.10 -6.33 2.31
C GLU A 68 3.59 -5.52 3.51
N PHE A 69 2.91 -4.42 3.76
CA PHE A 69 3.19 -3.53 4.88
C PHE A 69 1.89 -2.87 5.36
N ARG A 70 1.87 -2.47 6.63
CA ARG A 70 0.71 -1.82 7.22
C ARG A 70 0.56 -0.39 6.73
N VAL A 71 -0.67 0.00 6.41
CA VAL A 71 -1.05 1.37 6.04
C VAL A 71 -1.99 1.93 7.09
N GLU A 72 -1.68 3.12 7.56
CA GLU A 72 -2.53 3.91 8.45
C GLU A 72 -3.40 4.84 7.62
N VAL A 73 -4.68 4.88 7.96
CA VAL A 73 -5.69 5.70 7.29
C VAL A 73 -6.23 6.72 8.29
N ASP A 74 -6.04 8.00 8.00
CA ASP A 74 -6.77 9.06 8.67
C ASP A 74 -8.07 9.27 7.90
N ALA A 75 -9.14 8.65 8.37
CA ALA A 75 -10.46 8.73 7.74
C ALA A 75 -11.03 10.16 7.73
N MET A 76 -10.71 10.98 8.75
CA MET A 76 -11.19 12.36 8.81
C MET A 76 -10.51 13.24 7.76
N ALA A 77 -9.22 13.03 7.51
CA ALA A 77 -8.46 13.78 6.52
C ALA A 77 -8.48 13.13 5.12
N GLY A 78 -8.92 11.89 5.00
CA GLY A 78 -8.84 11.09 3.77
C GLY A 78 -7.42 10.79 3.32
N THR A 79 -6.47 10.74 4.26
CA THR A 79 -5.05 10.55 3.96
C THR A 79 -4.54 9.18 4.35
N TYR A 80 -3.64 8.65 3.54
CA TYR A 80 -3.01 7.35 3.70
C TYR A 80 -1.53 7.53 3.99
N SER A 81 -1.00 6.78 4.96
CA SER A 81 0.41 6.87 5.32
C SER A 81 0.96 5.57 5.87
N VAL A 82 2.28 5.47 5.93
CA VAL A 82 3.02 4.39 6.57
C VAL A 82 3.73 4.97 7.79
N THR A 83 3.67 4.27 8.92
CA THR A 83 4.36 4.74 10.14
C THR A 83 5.88 4.79 9.90
N PRO A 84 6.63 5.66 10.62
CA PRO A 84 8.08 5.75 10.45
C PRO A 84 8.82 4.42 10.65
N SER A 85 8.37 3.60 11.60
CA SER A 85 8.94 2.28 11.89
C SER A 85 8.70 1.32 10.72
N GLU A 86 7.45 1.21 10.26
CA GLU A 86 7.08 0.35 9.14
C GLU A 86 7.79 0.79 7.85
N LEU A 87 7.92 2.11 7.64
CA LEU A 87 8.63 2.69 6.50
C LEU A 87 10.12 2.33 6.50
N LEU A 88 10.77 2.33 7.66
CA LEU A 88 12.17 1.92 7.79
C LEU A 88 12.35 0.44 7.42
N GLU A 89 11.46 -0.42 7.91
CA GLU A 89 11.46 -1.85 7.58
C GLU A 89 11.17 -2.09 6.09
N LEU A 90 10.20 -1.36 5.53
CA LEU A 90 9.84 -1.44 4.12
C LEU A 90 11.01 -1.03 3.23
N LYS A 91 11.75 0.04 3.55
CA LYS A 91 12.96 0.43 2.79
C LYS A 91 13.98 -0.69 2.73
N GLY A 92 14.23 -1.38 3.84
CA GLY A 92 15.13 -2.52 3.90
C GLY A 92 14.65 -3.70 3.04
N ARG A 93 13.35 -4.00 3.08
CA ARG A 93 12.72 -5.05 2.27
C ARG A 93 12.70 -4.70 0.78
N ALA A 94 12.33 -3.47 0.42
CA ALA A 94 12.30 -2.95 -0.94
C ALA A 94 13.69 -2.92 -1.57
N ALA A 95 14.73 -2.49 -0.82
CA ALA A 95 16.09 -2.54 -1.33
C ALA A 95 16.48 -3.98 -1.74
N LYS A 96 16.12 -5.00 -0.96
CA LYS A 96 16.35 -6.41 -1.32
C LYS A 96 15.53 -6.84 -2.54
N LEU A 97 14.28 -6.40 -2.61
CA LEU A 97 13.36 -6.66 -3.72
C LEU A 97 13.92 -6.18 -5.08
N PHE A 98 14.58 -5.01 -5.10
CA PHE A 98 15.13 -4.41 -6.33
C PHE A 98 16.58 -4.80 -6.64
N THR A 99 17.37 -5.23 -5.65
CA THR A 99 18.80 -5.56 -5.83
C THR A 99 19.08 -7.05 -6.06
N GLN A 100 18.17 -7.93 -5.68
CA GLN A 100 18.34 -9.35 -5.92
C GLN A 100 18.09 -9.69 -7.40
N ALA A 101 19.12 -10.17 -8.08
CA ALA A 101 19.04 -10.71 -9.43
C ALA A 101 17.92 -11.77 -9.53
N PRO A 102 17.19 -11.84 -10.65
CA PRO A 102 16.20 -12.89 -10.86
C PRO A 102 16.86 -14.27 -10.70
N PRO A 103 16.15 -15.29 -10.20
CA PRO A 103 16.71 -16.62 -10.05
C PRO A 103 17.30 -17.06 -11.40
N ARG A 104 18.58 -17.42 -11.39
CA ARG A 104 19.26 -17.99 -12.56
C ARG A 104 18.59 -19.33 -12.82
N ASN A 105 17.71 -19.39 -13.81
CA ASN A 105 17.15 -20.65 -14.29
C ASN A 105 18.33 -21.49 -14.82
N THR A 106 18.84 -22.41 -14.01
CA THR A 106 19.71 -23.49 -14.48
C THR A 106 18.80 -24.54 -15.12
N HIS A 107 18.72 -24.51 -16.44
CA HIS A 107 18.22 -25.61 -17.27
C HIS A 107 19.26 -26.71 -17.37
#